data_AF-A0A1X9ZCC1-F1
#
_entry.id   AF-A0A1X9ZCC1-F1
#
_cell.length_a   1.000
_cell.length_b   1.000
_cell.length_c   1.000
_cell.angle_alpha   90.00
_cell.angle_beta   90.00
_cell.angle_gamma   90.00
#
_symmetry.space_group_name_H-M   'P 1'
#
loop_
_entity.id
_entity.type
_entity.pdbx_description
1 polymer ?
#
loop_
_entity_poly.entity_id
_entity_poly.type
_entity_poly.pdbx_seq_one_letter_code
_entity_poly.pdbx_strand_id
1 'polypeptide(L)'
;MVNNNLKKLQRSPRSYSESFKRLVVEEYENGHLNKDQLQRKYDIRGNQCIQNWLRKYSKLAYPRYKSIGRPMKDNDQQRLKELEFELKQENKALEKKLREAEHQLSMYKKFVEIAERELNIEIRKKSGAKQFKK
;
A
#
# COMPACT_ATOMS: atom_id res chain seq x y z
N MET A 1 -39.20 -33.52 28.77
CA MET A 1 -38.06 -33.03 27.97
C MET A 1 -37.39 -34.22 27.32
N VAL A 2 -37.46 -34.36 26.00
CA VAL A 2 -36.94 -35.53 25.27
C VAL A 2 -35.44 -35.30 24.99
N ASN A 3 -34.58 -36.06 25.67
CA ASN A 3 -33.13 -36.00 25.48
C ASN A 3 -32.73 -36.73 24.20
N ASN A 4 -32.61 -36.01 23.09
CA ASN A 4 -32.07 -36.51 21.83
C ASN A 4 -30.53 -36.56 21.89
N ASN A 5 -30.00 -37.58 22.55
CA ASN A 5 -28.58 -37.84 22.67
C ASN A 5 -28.09 -38.64 21.43
N LEU A 6 -28.07 -37.98 20.26
CA LEU A 6 -27.43 -38.53 19.07
C LEU A 6 -25.91 -38.43 19.23
N LYS A 7 -25.32 -39.36 19.98
CA LYS A 7 -23.88 -39.63 19.93
C LYS A 7 -23.53 -39.92 18.47
N LYS A 8 -22.93 -38.92 17.80
CA LYS A 8 -22.38 -39.08 16.45
C LYS A 8 -21.39 -40.25 16.50
N LEU A 9 -21.77 -41.40 15.94
CA LEU A 9 -20.82 -42.49 15.70
C LEU A 9 -19.67 -41.88 14.88
N GLN A 10 -18.53 -41.68 15.52
CA GLN A 10 -17.31 -41.27 14.84
C GLN A 10 -16.89 -42.44 13.96
N ARG A 11 -17.32 -42.40 12.70
CA ARG A 11 -16.96 -43.40 11.69
C ARG A 11 -15.50 -43.20 11.31
N SER A 12 -14.80 -44.30 11.05
CA SER A 12 -13.38 -44.28 10.69
C SER A 12 -13.12 -43.39 9.46
N PRO A 13 -11.95 -42.73 9.38
CA PRO A 13 -11.57 -41.94 8.22
C PRO A 13 -11.54 -42.82 6.96
N ARG A 14 -12.31 -42.47 5.93
CA ARG A 14 -12.23 -43.15 4.63
C ARG A 14 -10.94 -42.70 3.93
N SER A 15 -10.04 -43.64 3.67
CA SER A 15 -8.87 -43.41 2.83
C SER A 15 -9.23 -43.53 1.36
N TYR A 16 -8.71 -42.62 0.53
CA TYR A 16 -8.93 -42.61 -0.92
C TYR A 16 -7.58 -42.81 -1.61
N SER A 17 -7.55 -43.71 -2.61
CA SER A 17 -6.35 -43.95 -3.42
C SER A 17 -6.00 -42.73 -4.27
N GLU A 18 -4.74 -42.62 -4.68
CA GLU A 18 -4.25 -41.49 -5.47
C GLU A 18 -4.92 -41.40 -6.85
N SER A 19 -5.07 -42.55 -7.50
CA SER A 19 -5.75 -42.66 -8.80
C SER A 19 -7.18 -42.15 -8.74
N PHE A 20 -7.91 -42.52 -7.68
CA PHE A 20 -9.27 -42.04 -7.46
C PHE A 20 -9.34 -40.52 -7.27
N LYS A 21 -8.42 -39.93 -6.49
CA LYS A 21 -8.38 -38.47 -6.29
C LYS A 21 -8.15 -37.73 -7.61
N ARG A 22 -7.27 -38.25 -8.47
CA ARG A 22 -6.99 -37.65 -9.79
C ARG A 22 -8.18 -37.74 -10.73
N LEU A 23 -8.88 -38.88 -10.75
CA LEU A 23 -10.09 -39.07 -11.55
C LEU A 23 -11.19 -38.06 -11.16
N VAL A 24 -11.41 -37.87 -9.86
CA VAL A 24 -12.40 -36.89 -9.36
C VAL A 24 -12.01 -35.46 -9.75
N VAL A 25 -10.72 -35.13 -9.74
CA VAL A 25 -10.22 -33.81 -10.16
C VAL A 25 -10.36 -33.60 -11.66
N GLU A 26 -10.06 -34.60 -12.48
CA GLU A 26 -10.23 -34.55 -13.93
C GLU A 26 -11.71 -34.35 -14.32
N GLU A 27 -12.62 -35.06 -13.66
CA GLU A 27 -14.06 -34.88 -13.89
C GLU A 27 -14.55 -33.48 -13.50
N TYR A 28 -14.00 -32.92 -12.43
CA TYR A 28 -14.26 -31.52 -12.04
C TYR A 28 -13.70 -30.52 -13.06
N GLU A 29 -12.48 -30.73 -13.57
CA GLU A 29 -11.86 -29.87 -14.59
C GLU A 29 -12.59 -29.92 -15.93
N ASN A 30 -13.20 -31.06 -16.27
CA ASN A 30 -14.05 -31.19 -17.45
C ASN A 30 -15.38 -30.42 -17.33
N GLY A 31 -15.70 -29.85 -16.16
CA GLY A 31 -16.83 -28.91 -15.99
C GLY A 31 -18.22 -29.54 -15.96
N HIS A 32 -18.33 -30.88 -15.97
CA HIS A 32 -19.62 -31.57 -16.00
C HIS A 32 -20.36 -31.53 -14.67
N LEU A 33 -19.63 -31.45 -13.54
CA LEU A 33 -20.21 -31.55 -12.20
C LEU A 33 -19.56 -30.57 -11.23
N ASN A 34 -20.38 -29.95 -10.39
CA ASN A 34 -19.91 -29.11 -9.30
C ASN A 34 -19.35 -29.97 -8.14
N LYS A 35 -18.53 -29.39 -7.26
CA LYS A 35 -17.92 -30.09 -6.12
C LYS A 35 -18.94 -30.82 -5.24
N ASP A 36 -20.10 -30.21 -5.02
CA ASP A 36 -21.17 -30.79 -4.18
C ASP A 36 -21.85 -31.98 -4.87
N GLN A 37 -21.93 -31.95 -6.21
CA GLN A 37 -22.48 -33.04 -7.00
C GLN A 37 -21.50 -34.22 -7.05
N LEU A 38 -20.20 -33.96 -7.26
CA LEU A 38 -19.15 -34.98 -7.16
C LEU A 38 -19.10 -35.61 -5.77
N GLN A 39 -19.31 -34.79 -4.74
CA GLN A 39 -19.34 -35.26 -3.37
C GLN A 39 -20.46 -36.30 -3.15
N ARG A 40 -21.65 -36.03 -3.68
CA ARG A 40 -22.79 -36.97 -3.63
C ARG A 40 -22.58 -38.19 -4.51
N LYS A 41 -22.07 -38.00 -5.74
CA LYS A 41 -21.83 -39.08 -6.72
C LYS A 41 -20.90 -40.16 -6.19
N TYR A 42 -19.88 -39.75 -5.44
CA TYR A 42 -18.81 -40.62 -4.96
C TYR A 42 -18.88 -40.95 -3.46
N ASP A 43 -19.97 -40.61 -2.76
CA ASP A 43 -20.11 -40.68 -1.29
C ASP A 43 -18.88 -40.11 -0.55
N ILE A 44 -18.37 -38.97 -1.02
CA ILE A 44 -17.27 -38.27 -0.35
C ILE A 44 -17.86 -37.50 0.82
N ARG A 45 -17.39 -37.74 2.03
CA ARG A 45 -18.05 -37.15 3.22
C ARG A 45 -17.43 -35.84 3.67
N GLY A 46 -16.19 -35.57 3.28
CA GLY A 46 -15.49 -34.35 3.65
C GLY A 46 -15.72 -33.22 2.65
N ASN A 47 -16.35 -32.13 3.10
CA ASN A 47 -16.56 -30.91 2.32
C ASN A 47 -15.23 -30.31 1.78
N GLN A 48 -14.16 -30.44 2.56
CA GLN A 48 -12.83 -29.95 2.18
C GLN A 48 -12.01 -30.94 1.34
N CYS A 49 -12.44 -32.20 1.21
CA CYS A 49 -11.65 -33.24 0.54
C CYS A 49 -11.39 -32.91 -0.93
N ILE A 50 -12.45 -32.60 -1.68
CA ILE A 50 -12.35 -32.27 -3.11
C ILE A 50 -11.53 -30.98 -3.29
N GLN A 51 -11.75 -29.96 -2.47
CA GLN A 51 -10.97 -28.72 -2.53
C GLN A 51 -9.47 -28.96 -2.30
N ASN A 52 -9.12 -29.85 -1.36
CA ASN A 52 -7.72 -30.20 -1.11
C ASN A 52 -7.11 -31.00 -2.26
N TRP A 53 -7.88 -31.87 -2.92
CA TRP A 53 -7.43 -32.60 -4.10
C TRP A 53 -7.23 -31.66 -5.29
N LEU A 54 -8.14 -30.71 -5.50
CA LEU A 54 -7.99 -29.67 -6.51
C LEU A 54 -6.72 -28.85 -6.28
N ARG A 55 -6.44 -28.42 -5.05
CA ARG A 55 -5.19 -27.69 -4.73
C ARG A 55 -3.91 -28.48 -5.00
N LYS A 56 -3.97 -29.82 -4.98
CA LYS A 56 -2.79 -30.70 -5.09
C LYS A 56 -2.61 -31.31 -6.48
N TYR A 57 -3.72 -31.61 -7.18
CA TYR A 57 -3.73 -32.37 -8.43
C TYR A 57 -4.32 -31.62 -9.62
N SER A 58 -4.94 -30.45 -9.41
CA SER A 58 -5.47 -29.66 -10.51
C SER A 58 -4.30 -29.10 -11.34
N LYS A 59 -4.47 -29.15 -12.66
CA LYS A 59 -3.56 -28.51 -13.62
C LYS A 59 -3.84 -27.01 -13.72
N LEU A 60 -5.09 -26.62 -13.49
CA LEU A 60 -5.51 -25.23 -13.45
C LEU A 60 -5.00 -24.61 -12.14
N ALA A 61 -4.26 -23.51 -12.25
CA ALA A 61 -3.65 -22.83 -11.12
C ALA A 61 -4.72 -22.29 -10.17
N TYR A 62 -5.18 -23.11 -9.23
CA TYR A 62 -6.10 -22.67 -8.19
C TYR A 62 -5.37 -21.58 -7.39
N PRO A 63 -5.90 -20.35 -7.32
CA PRO A 63 -5.21 -19.27 -6.65
C PRO A 63 -5.01 -19.70 -5.19
N ARG A 64 -3.74 -19.97 -4.85
CA ARG A 64 -3.32 -20.17 -3.48
C ARG A 64 -3.49 -18.81 -2.84
N TYR A 65 -4.64 -18.58 -2.21
CA TYR A 65 -4.79 -17.45 -1.31
C TYR A 65 -3.79 -17.71 -0.18
N LYS A 66 -2.56 -17.20 -0.34
CA LYS A 66 -1.65 -17.06 0.78
C LYS A 66 -2.47 -16.25 1.76
N SER A 67 -2.77 -16.79 2.92
CA SER A 67 -3.26 -15.99 4.02
C SER A 67 -2.19 -14.94 4.23
N ILE A 68 -2.39 -13.76 3.64
CA ILE A 68 -1.63 -12.57 3.98
C ILE A 68 -2.03 -12.38 5.43
N GLY A 69 -1.18 -12.89 6.33
CA GLY A 69 -1.28 -12.58 7.75
C GLY A 69 -1.42 -11.07 7.84
N ARG A 70 -2.26 -10.61 8.78
CA ARG A 70 -2.51 -9.19 9.05
C ARG A 70 -1.22 -8.40 8.78
N PRO A 71 -1.22 -7.41 7.86
CA PRO A 71 0.01 -6.72 7.47
C PRO A 71 0.73 -6.30 8.75
N MET A 72 1.98 -6.75 8.91
CA MET A 72 2.77 -6.33 10.04
C MET A 72 2.86 -4.80 9.96
N LYS A 73 2.75 -4.11 11.09
CA LYS A 73 2.79 -2.66 11.14
C LYS A 73 4.19 -2.24 10.68
N ASP A 74 4.32 -1.86 9.41
CA ASP A 74 5.59 -1.50 8.80
C ASP A 74 6.13 -0.23 9.50
N ASN A 75 7.08 -0.44 10.43
CA ASN A 75 7.75 0.63 11.18
C ASN A 75 8.36 1.67 10.22
N ASP A 76 8.85 1.21 9.08
CA ASP A 76 9.44 2.05 8.03
C ASP A 76 8.43 3.01 7.40
N GLN A 77 7.17 2.60 7.20
CA GLN A 77 6.11 3.48 6.69
C GLN A 77 5.76 4.59 7.68
N GLN A 78 5.83 4.30 8.99
CA GLN A 78 5.59 5.31 10.02
C GLN A 78 6.72 6.33 10.06
N ARG A 79 7.98 5.87 10.02
CA ARG A 79 9.15 6.74 9.97
C ARG A 79 9.16 7.62 8.73
N LEU A 80 8.80 7.08 7.56
CA LEU A 80 8.67 7.86 6.33
C LEU A 80 7.66 8.98 6.48
N LYS A 81 6.48 8.69 7.05
CA LYS A 81 5.43 9.68 7.26
C LYS A 81 5.84 10.78 8.26
N GLU A 82 6.56 10.41 9.31
CA GLU A 82 7.11 11.36 10.30
C GLU A 82 8.15 12.28 9.64
N LEU A 83 9.07 11.71 8.86
CA LEU A 83 10.10 12.47 8.15
C LEU A 83 9.51 13.41 7.09
N GLU A 84 8.49 12.97 6.34
CA GLU A 84 7.75 13.80 5.40
C GLU A 84 7.06 14.99 6.09
N PHE A 85 6.53 14.77 7.29
CA PHE A 85 5.90 15.83 8.07
C PHE A 85 6.93 16.87 8.53
N GLU A 86 8.07 16.43 9.04
CA GLU A 86 9.15 17.31 9.50
C GLU A 86 9.70 18.18 8.36
N LEU A 87 10.03 17.56 7.22
CA LEU A 87 10.47 18.27 6.01
C LEU A 87 9.46 19.32 5.55
N LYS A 88 8.16 19.03 5.65
CA LYS A 88 7.11 19.98 5.28
C LYS A 88 7.05 21.19 6.21
N GLN A 89 7.27 20.99 7.51
CA GLN A 89 7.32 22.11 8.46
C GLN A 89 8.55 22.97 8.23
N GLU A 90 9.70 22.36 7.98
CA GLU A 90 10.95 23.08 7.70
C GLU A 90 10.83 23.92 6.43
N ASN A 91 10.34 23.34 5.33
CA ASN A 91 10.11 24.07 4.08
C ASN A 91 9.17 25.26 4.28
N LYS A 92 8.07 25.08 5.02
CA LYS A 92 7.13 26.17 5.30
C LYS A 92 7.79 27.30 6.12
N ALA A 93 8.64 26.97 7.08
CA ALA A 93 9.37 27.95 7.85
C ALA A 93 10.40 28.71 7.00
N LEU A 94 11.11 27.99 6.11
CA LEU A 94 12.06 28.58 5.18
C LEU A 94 11.38 29.51 4.17
N GLU A 95 10.25 29.09 3.58
CA GLU A 95 9.46 29.94 2.68
C GLU A 95 8.98 31.23 3.34
N LYS A 96 8.58 31.16 4.62
CA LYS A 96 8.17 32.34 5.38
C LYS A 96 9.35 33.32 5.56
N LYS A 97 10.52 32.81 5.97
CA LYS A 97 11.73 33.64 6.11
C LYS A 97 12.15 34.28 4.79
N LEU A 98 12.07 33.53 3.69
CA LEU A 98 12.38 34.04 2.36
C LEU A 98 11.46 35.21 2.00
N ARG A 99 10.15 35.04 2.20
CA ARG A 99 9.15 36.07 1.92
C ARG A 99 9.37 37.34 2.73
N GLU A 100 9.71 37.20 4.02
CA GLU A 100 10.02 38.35 4.89
C GLU A 100 11.27 39.09 4.41
N ALA A 101 12.33 38.37 4.05
CA ALA A 101 13.56 38.96 3.53
C ALA A 101 13.34 39.68 2.18
N GLU A 102 12.57 39.08 1.27
CA GLU A 102 12.19 39.70 -0.01
C GLU A 102 11.37 40.97 0.20
N HIS A 103 10.43 40.96 1.16
CA HIS A 103 9.63 42.13 1.49
C HIS A 103 10.48 43.25 2.08
N GLN A 104 11.37 42.93 3.03
CA GLN A 104 12.33 43.89 3.57
C GLN A 104 13.21 44.49 2.47
N LEU A 105 13.73 43.66 1.56
CA LEU A 105 14.52 44.12 0.43
C LEU A 105 13.73 45.07 -0.48
N SER A 106 12.45 44.77 -0.74
CA SER A 106 11.56 45.65 -1.51
C SER A 106 11.38 47.00 -0.82
N MET A 107 11.15 47.01 0.50
CA MET A 107 11.04 48.23 1.29
C MET A 107 12.33 49.05 1.25
N TYR A 108 13.49 48.44 1.46
CA TYR A 108 14.78 49.12 1.39
C TYR A 108 15.02 49.74 0.01
N LYS A 109 14.69 49.03 -1.07
CA LYS A 109 14.79 49.59 -2.44
C LYS A 109 13.91 50.82 -2.62
N LYS A 110 12.67 50.80 -2.12
CA LYS A 110 11.76 51.95 -2.17
C LYS A 110 12.27 53.12 -1.33
N PHE A 111 12.81 52.87 -0.14
CA PHE A 111 13.39 53.93 0.68
C PHE A 111 14.58 54.61 0.01
N VAL A 112 15.45 53.84 -0.64
CA VAL A 112 16.54 54.42 -1.44
C VAL A 112 15.99 55.30 -2.56
N GLU A 113 14.95 54.86 -3.28
CA GLU A 113 14.33 55.66 -4.34
C GLU A 113 13.72 56.98 -3.82
N ILE A 114 13.03 56.94 -2.68
CA ILE A 114 12.46 58.14 -2.06
C ILE A 114 13.57 59.09 -1.59
N ALA A 115 14.61 58.56 -0.95
CA ALA A 115 15.73 59.36 -0.47
C ALA A 115 16.48 60.04 -1.62
N GLU A 116 16.72 59.34 -2.73
CA GLU A 116 17.32 59.92 -3.94
C GLU A 116 16.44 61.06 -4.49
N ARG A 117 15.12 60.90 -4.47
CA ARG A 117 14.16 61.88 -4.97
C ARG A 117 14.05 63.12 -4.08
N GLU A 118 13.93 62.96 -2.76
CA GLU A 118 13.67 64.06 -1.83
C GLU A 118 14.94 64.83 -1.46
N LEU A 119 16.08 64.14 -1.31
CA LEU A 119 17.34 64.77 -0.91
C LEU A 119 18.21 65.16 -2.10
N ASN A 120 17.85 64.76 -3.32
CA ASN A 120 18.61 64.99 -4.56
C ASN A 120 20.08 64.51 -4.47
N ILE A 121 20.31 63.43 -3.71
CA ILE A 121 21.60 62.77 -3.53
C ILE A 121 21.59 61.46 -4.32
N GLU A 122 22.61 61.18 -5.14
CA GLU A 122 22.75 59.91 -5.85
C GLU A 122 23.35 58.84 -4.92
N ILE A 123 22.52 57.93 -4.40
CA ILE A 123 22.95 56.85 -3.47
C ILE A 123 23.37 55.60 -4.25
N ARG A 124 22.69 55.25 -5.35
CA ARG A 124 23.06 54.13 -6.22
C ARG A 124 24.25 54.48 -7.11
N LYS A 125 25.23 53.57 -7.18
CA LYS A 125 26.30 53.66 -8.18
C LYS A 125 25.75 53.46 -9.60
N LYS A 126 26.11 54.35 -10.53
CA LYS A 126 25.86 54.18 -11.97
C LYS A 126 26.63 52.99 -12.52
N SER A 127 25.96 52.11 -13.27
CA SER A 127 26.58 51.01 -14.01
C SER A 127 27.50 51.59 -15.08
N GLY A 128 28.80 51.68 -14.80
CA GLY A 128 29.81 52.25 -15.71
C GLY A 128 30.85 53.15 -15.04
N ALA A 129 30.72 53.47 -13.76
CA ALA A 129 31.73 54.24 -13.05
C ALA A 129 33.06 53.46 -12.96
N LYS A 130 34.09 53.91 -13.70
CA LYS A 130 35.45 53.36 -13.63
C LYS A 130 35.95 53.46 -12.19
N GLN A 131 36.34 52.32 -11.63
CA GLN A 131 36.92 52.25 -10.30
C GLN A 131 38.22 53.09 -10.29
N PHE A 132 38.31 54.06 -9.38
CA PHE A 132 39.52 54.86 -9.21
C PHE A 132 40.63 53.91 -8.75
N LYS A 133 41.62 53.66 -9.63
CA LYS A 133 42.81 52.88 -9.26
C LYS A 133 43.71 53.78 -8.42
N LYS A 134 44.09 53.29 -7.25
CA LYS A 134 45.00 53.94 -6.31
C LYS A 134 46.44 53.75 -6.75
#